data_AF-A0A061AFQ6-F1
#
_entry.id   AF-A0A061AFQ6-F1
#
_cell.length_a   1.000
_cell.length_b   1.000
_cell.length_c   1.000
_cell.angle_alpha   90.00
_cell.angle_beta   90.00
_cell.angle_gamma   90.00
#
_symmetry.space_group_name_H-M   'P 1'
#
loop_
_entity.id
_entity.type
_entity.pdbx_description
1 polymer ?
#
loop_
_entity_poly.entity_id
_entity_poly.type
_entity_poly.pdbx_seq_one_letter_code
_entity_poly.pdbx_strand_id
1 'polypeptide(L)'
;AIDQRQAAFIRLLISSSTPNCSLPRERRRGMRKFLTEYKKVVFRAYSERDFQIPVTRGELQEHLGLMGPIIKAEINDLLTVTFKNMASRPYSLHLHGVYDKTQGDGWTQTQWGSSRAGVAGVPGEAVQPGEVRVYTWRITRKQGPTAAEFDCKAGAYYSTQNKAGGTVNISSTCILKS
;
A
#
# COMPACT_ATOMS: atom_id res chain seq x y z
N ALA A 1 -2.98 -12.19 0.24
CA ALA A 1 -2.12 -11.37 -0.66
C ALA A 1 -2.99 -10.97 -1.85
N ILE A 2 -2.74 -9.81 -2.48
CA ILE A 2 -3.47 -9.43 -3.69
C ILE A 2 -2.75 -10.06 -4.88
N ASP A 3 -3.49 -10.88 -5.64
CA ASP A 3 -3.03 -11.55 -6.87
C ASP A 3 -3.57 -10.80 -8.10
N GLN A 4 -2.74 -10.59 -9.13
CA GLN A 4 -2.96 -9.66 -10.26
C GLN A 4 -3.87 -10.16 -11.36
N ARG A 5 -4.40 -11.38 -11.27
CA ARG A 5 -5.51 -11.78 -12.15
C ARG A 5 -6.74 -10.86 -11.98
N GLN A 6 -6.74 -10.01 -10.95
CA GLN A 6 -7.77 -9.01 -10.66
C GLN A 6 -7.14 -7.67 -10.25
N ALA A 7 -7.83 -6.57 -10.54
CA ALA A 7 -7.43 -5.22 -10.12
C ALA A 7 -7.25 -5.15 -8.59
N ALA A 8 -6.22 -4.42 -8.12
CA ALA A 8 -5.94 -4.29 -6.70
C ALA A 8 -6.72 -3.11 -6.08
N PHE A 9 -7.59 -3.38 -5.10
CA PHE A 9 -8.34 -2.35 -4.39
C PHE A 9 -7.76 -2.13 -3.00
N ILE A 10 -7.20 -0.94 -2.77
CA ILE A 10 -6.57 -0.57 -1.50
C ILE A 10 -7.30 0.63 -0.88
N ARG A 11 -7.79 0.46 0.34
CA ARG A 11 -8.40 1.54 1.12
C ARG A 11 -7.50 1.90 2.30
N LEU A 12 -7.32 3.19 2.51
CA LEU A 12 -6.58 3.74 3.64
C LEU A 12 -7.52 4.08 4.79
N LEU A 13 -7.31 3.50 5.97
CA LEU A 13 -8.20 3.65 7.12
C LEU A 13 -7.44 4.00 8.39
N ILE A 14 -8.08 4.71 9.31
CA ILE A 14 -7.56 4.93 10.67
C ILE A 14 -7.84 3.66 11.48
N SER A 15 -6.80 3.05 12.04
CA SER A 15 -6.87 1.89 12.92
C SER A 15 -6.25 2.27 14.26
N SER A 16 -6.91 1.94 15.36
CA SER A 16 -6.25 1.93 16.66
C SER A 16 -5.63 0.54 16.88
N SER A 17 -4.43 0.51 17.43
CA SER A 17 -3.74 -0.75 17.76
C SER A 17 -3.01 -0.61 19.08
N THR A 18 -3.22 -1.57 19.97
CA THR A 18 -2.36 -1.78 21.13
C THR A 18 -1.07 -2.45 20.66
N PRO A 19 0.13 -1.90 20.93
CA PRO A 19 1.34 -2.66 20.69
C PRO A 19 1.34 -3.86 21.64
N ASN A 20 1.41 -5.09 21.10
CA ASN A 20 1.69 -6.31 21.88
C ASN A 20 3.14 -6.30 22.35
N CYS A 21 3.53 -5.26 23.09
CA CYS A 21 4.80 -5.20 23.76
C CYS A 21 4.52 -5.62 25.20
N SER A 22 4.67 -6.91 25.50
CA SER A 22 4.68 -7.41 26.87
C SER A 22 5.94 -6.86 27.55
N LEU A 23 5.87 -5.63 28.05
CA LEU A 23 6.94 -5.05 28.87
C LEU A 23 7.09 -5.90 30.14
N PRO A 24 8.30 -6.42 30.44
CA PRO A 24 8.57 -7.06 31.71
C PRO A 24 8.20 -6.11 32.84
N ARG A 25 7.48 -6.67 33.81
CA ARG A 25 6.83 -5.96 34.90
C ARG A 25 7.88 -5.50 35.91
N GLU A 26 8.66 -4.45 35.61
CA GLU A 26 9.59 -3.88 36.58
C GLU A 26 9.72 -2.34 36.50
N ARG A 27 9.47 -1.74 37.66
CA ARG A 27 9.85 -0.40 38.16
C ARG A 27 9.06 0.85 37.75
N ARG A 28 8.16 1.16 38.68
CA ARG A 28 7.70 2.51 39.09
C ARG A 28 8.88 3.48 39.28
N ARG A 29 8.97 4.52 38.44
CA ARG A 29 9.34 5.91 38.80
C ARG A 29 9.13 6.82 37.58
N GLY A 30 8.20 7.77 37.68
CA GLY A 30 8.07 8.90 36.74
C GLY A 30 7.43 8.59 35.38
N MET A 31 6.22 8.03 35.35
CA MET A 31 5.59 7.64 34.09
C MET A 31 4.87 8.84 33.44
N ARG A 32 5.54 9.51 32.49
CA ARG A 32 4.81 10.09 31.35
C ARG A 32 3.97 8.94 30.78
N LYS A 33 2.64 9.03 30.85
CA LYS A 33 1.71 7.99 30.40
C LYS A 33 1.99 7.68 28.92
N PHE A 34 2.79 6.64 28.66
CA PHE A 34 2.86 6.07 27.32
C PHE A 34 1.48 5.47 27.06
N LEU A 35 0.76 6.03 26.08
CA LEU A 35 -0.52 5.49 25.64
C LEU A 35 -0.29 4.04 25.21
N THR A 36 -1.05 3.11 25.78
CA THR A 36 -1.03 1.69 25.38
C THR A 36 -1.76 1.46 24.06
N GLU A 37 -2.35 2.49 23.46
CA GLU A 37 -3.08 2.44 22.20
C GLU A 37 -2.70 3.65 21.35
N TYR A 38 -2.34 3.38 20.09
CA TYR A 38 -1.99 4.43 19.14
C TYR A 38 -2.91 4.34 17.92
N LYS A 39 -3.40 5.50 17.49
CA LYS A 39 -4.10 5.64 16.21
C LYS A 39 -3.05 5.69 15.10
N LYS A 40 -3.15 4.78 14.15
CA LYS A 40 -2.31 4.69 12.96
C LYS A 40 -3.17 4.66 11.72
N VAL A 41 -2.57 4.97 10.58
CA VAL A 41 -3.26 4.89 9.30
C VAL A 41 -2.72 3.66 8.57
N VAL A 42 -3.62 2.80 8.08
CA VAL A 42 -3.27 1.48 7.53
C VAL A 42 -3.84 1.26 6.14
N PHE A 43 -3.00 0.75 5.23
CA PHE A 43 -3.44 0.18 3.97
C PHE A 43 -4.15 -1.17 4.19
N ARG A 44 -5.34 -1.34 3.60
CA ARG A 44 -6.13 -2.58 3.65
C ARG A 44 -6.59 -2.96 2.24
N ALA A 45 -6.55 -4.26 1.95
CA ALA A 45 -7.02 -4.82 0.68
C ALA A 45 -8.53 -5.07 0.71
N TYR A 46 -9.17 -4.86 -0.44
CA TYR A 46 -10.57 -5.16 -0.70
C TYR A 46 -10.67 -5.99 -1.98
N SER A 47 -11.69 -6.85 -2.07
CA SER A 47 -11.90 -7.69 -3.26
C SER A 47 -12.51 -6.92 -4.42
N GLU A 48 -13.21 -5.82 -4.13
CA GLU A 48 -14.03 -5.10 -5.10
C GLU A 48 -13.80 -3.58 -5.06
N ARG A 49 -14.18 -2.94 -6.16
CA ARG A 49 -14.07 -1.49 -6.39
C ARG A 49 -14.87 -0.62 -5.42
N ASP A 50 -15.93 -1.17 -4.83
CA ASP A 50 -16.79 -0.42 -3.90
C ASP A 50 -16.23 -0.42 -2.47
N PHE A 51 -15.13 -1.14 -2.23
CA PHE A 51 -14.47 -1.25 -0.93
C PHE A 51 -15.42 -1.67 0.21
N GLN A 52 -16.34 -2.58 -0.09
CA GLN A 52 -17.29 -3.14 0.88
C GLN A 52 -16.74 -4.41 1.54
N ILE A 53 -16.14 -5.30 0.74
CA ILE A 53 -15.68 -6.61 1.20
C ILE A 53 -14.16 -6.56 1.42
N PRO A 54 -13.67 -6.51 2.67
CA PRO A 54 -12.25 -6.54 2.96
C PRO A 54 -11.68 -7.93 2.68
N VAL A 55 -10.44 -7.99 2.17
CA VAL A 55 -9.74 -9.26 2.00
C VAL A 55 -9.26 -9.75 3.36
N THR A 56 -9.79 -10.89 3.80
CA THR A 56 -9.40 -11.54 5.05
C THR A 56 -7.95 -12.00 5.00
N ARG A 57 -7.22 -11.80 6.09
CA ARG A 57 -5.88 -12.36 6.26
C ARG A 57 -6.01 -13.77 6.80
N GLY A 58 -5.44 -14.75 6.11
CA GLY A 58 -5.30 -16.10 6.64
C GLY A 58 -4.15 -16.22 7.64
N GLU A 59 -4.00 -17.40 8.25
CA GLU A 59 -2.97 -17.70 9.27
C GLU A 59 -1.55 -17.34 8.80
N LEU A 60 -1.22 -17.68 7.54
CA LEU A 60 0.06 -17.33 6.91
C LEU A 60 0.33 -15.83 6.81
N GLN A 61 -0.66 -14.97 7.05
CA GLN A 61 -0.56 -13.51 6.93
C GLN A 61 -0.74 -12.79 8.27
N GLU A 62 -0.92 -13.51 9.38
CA GLU A 62 -1.07 -12.93 10.72
C GLU A 62 0.19 -12.17 11.14
N HIS A 63 1.37 -12.71 10.80
CA HIS A 63 2.67 -12.09 11.06
C HIS A 63 2.81 -10.70 10.44
N LEU A 64 2.00 -10.34 9.44
CA LEU A 64 2.03 -9.02 8.82
C LEU A 64 1.51 -7.94 9.79
N GLY A 65 0.71 -8.28 10.79
CA GLY A 65 0.27 -7.35 11.85
C GLY A 65 -0.26 -6.01 11.33
N LEU A 66 0.53 -4.95 11.49
CA LEU A 66 0.17 -3.60 11.02
C LEU A 66 0.57 -3.30 9.57
N MET A 67 1.37 -4.14 8.92
CA MET A 67 1.76 -3.96 7.51
C MET A 67 0.55 -4.02 6.59
N GLY A 68 0.63 -3.35 5.44
CA GLY A 68 -0.44 -3.39 4.43
C GLY A 68 -0.51 -4.73 3.69
N PRO A 69 -1.45 -4.90 2.77
CA PRO A 69 -1.52 -6.09 1.93
C PRO A 69 -0.33 -6.23 0.97
N ILE A 70 0.19 -7.45 0.82
CA ILE A 70 1.23 -7.73 -0.18
C ILE A 70 0.62 -7.63 -1.58
N ILE A 71 1.23 -6.81 -2.44
CA ILE A 71 0.92 -6.73 -3.87
C ILE A 71 1.90 -7.63 -4.61
N LYS A 72 1.40 -8.65 -5.31
CA LYS A 72 2.21 -9.45 -6.24
C LYS A 72 2.05 -8.92 -7.67
N ALA A 73 2.99 -9.14 -8.57
CA ALA A 73 2.84 -8.90 -10.02
C ALA A 73 3.89 -9.67 -10.82
N GLU A 74 3.63 -10.07 -12.06
CA GLU A 74 4.61 -10.74 -12.92
C GLU A 74 5.32 -9.76 -13.85
N ILE A 75 6.46 -10.18 -14.39
CA ILE A 75 7.17 -9.42 -15.42
C ILE A 75 6.29 -9.31 -16.67
N ASN A 76 6.16 -8.11 -17.23
CA ASN A 76 5.30 -7.72 -18.35
C ASN A 76 3.81 -7.49 -18.00
N ASP A 77 3.43 -7.63 -16.73
CA ASP A 77 2.08 -7.26 -16.28
C ASP A 77 1.85 -5.75 -16.26
N LEU A 78 0.57 -5.39 -16.31
CA LEU A 78 0.08 -4.04 -16.05
C LEU A 78 -0.56 -3.98 -14.65
N LEU A 79 0.22 -3.52 -13.68
CA LEU A 79 -0.24 -3.36 -12.30
C LEU A 79 -1.21 -2.19 -12.19
N THR A 80 -2.48 -2.47 -11.90
CA THR A 80 -3.51 -1.45 -11.65
C THR A 80 -3.97 -1.48 -10.20
N VAL A 81 -3.79 -0.35 -9.49
CA VAL A 81 -4.22 -0.17 -8.10
C VAL A 81 -5.22 0.97 -8.00
N THR A 82 -6.43 0.65 -7.52
CA THR A 82 -7.43 1.65 -7.13
C THR A 82 -7.27 1.96 -5.65
N PHE A 83 -6.87 3.18 -5.34
CA PHE A 83 -6.59 3.66 -4.01
C PHE A 83 -7.67 4.63 -3.52
N LYS A 84 -8.28 4.35 -2.37
CA LYS A 84 -9.25 5.24 -1.72
C LYS A 84 -8.74 5.73 -0.38
N ASN A 85 -8.63 7.04 -0.21
CA ASN A 85 -8.23 7.63 1.06
C ASN A 85 -9.45 7.87 1.95
N MET A 86 -9.61 7.11 3.04
CA MET A 86 -10.67 7.31 4.04
C MET A 86 -10.10 7.79 5.38
N ALA A 87 -8.86 8.27 5.41
CA ALA A 87 -8.29 8.93 6.56
C ALA A 87 -8.63 10.42 6.55
N SER A 88 -8.37 11.11 7.66
CA SER A 88 -8.70 12.53 7.86
C SER A 88 -7.73 13.51 7.18
N ARG A 89 -6.70 13.01 6.50
CA ARG A 89 -5.58 13.81 5.97
C ARG A 89 -5.23 13.37 4.56
N PRO A 90 -4.60 14.23 3.74
CA PRO A 90 -4.03 13.81 2.48
C PRO A 90 -2.97 12.73 2.66
N TYR A 91 -3.05 11.70 1.83
CA TYR A 91 -2.09 10.61 1.76
C TYR A 91 -1.81 10.24 0.31
N SER A 92 -0.79 9.44 0.06
CA SER A 92 -0.36 9.07 -1.29
C SER A 92 -0.02 7.58 -1.35
N LEU A 93 0.09 7.05 -2.56
CA LEU A 93 0.61 5.72 -2.82
C LEU A 93 1.89 5.84 -3.66
N HIS A 94 3.01 5.35 -3.10
CA HIS A 94 4.33 5.36 -3.71
C HIS A 94 4.90 3.93 -3.61
N LEU A 95 5.33 3.34 -4.73
CA LEU A 95 5.97 2.02 -4.77
C LEU A 95 7.48 2.18 -4.97
N HIS A 96 8.26 1.73 -3.99
CA HIS A 96 9.70 1.72 -4.09
C HIS A 96 10.21 0.39 -4.66
N GLY A 97 11.21 0.48 -5.55
CA GLY A 97 11.89 -0.67 -6.15
C GLY A 97 11.17 -1.31 -7.33
N VAL A 98 9.90 -0.95 -7.57
CA VAL A 98 9.06 -1.56 -8.61
C VAL A 98 8.90 -0.70 -9.86
N TYR A 99 8.93 0.63 -9.77
CA TYR A 99 8.83 1.51 -10.95
C TYR A 99 10.08 2.35 -11.20
N ASP A 100 10.29 2.67 -12.47
CA ASP A 100 11.27 3.63 -12.93
C ASP A 100 10.59 5.00 -13.03
N LYS A 101 11.24 6.06 -12.53
CA LYS A 101 10.69 7.43 -12.49
C LYS A 101 10.37 7.96 -13.90
N THR A 102 10.97 7.37 -14.93
CA THR A 102 10.84 7.73 -16.34
C THR A 102 9.45 7.54 -16.93
N GLN A 103 8.55 6.78 -16.27
CA GLN A 103 7.14 6.73 -16.69
C GLN A 103 6.34 7.99 -16.25
N GLY A 104 6.89 8.80 -15.33
CA GLY A 104 6.25 10.03 -14.84
C GLY A 104 6.37 11.26 -15.75
N ASP A 105 7.35 11.29 -16.66
CA ASP A 105 7.62 12.46 -17.51
C ASP A 105 7.02 12.35 -18.93
N GLY A 106 6.42 11.20 -19.28
CA GLY A 106 5.90 10.96 -20.64
C GLY A 106 4.71 10.03 -20.76
N TRP A 107 4.22 9.43 -19.67
CA TRP A 107 2.98 8.65 -19.66
C TRP A 107 1.86 9.53 -19.08
N THR A 108 1.43 10.54 -19.85
CA THR A 108 0.09 11.10 -19.65
C THR A 108 -0.89 9.97 -19.92
N GLN A 109 -1.51 9.46 -18.86
CA GLN A 109 -2.58 8.48 -18.91
C GLN A 109 -3.79 9.13 -19.62
N THR A 110 -3.73 9.18 -20.95
CA THR A 110 -4.72 9.91 -21.77
C THR A 110 -5.68 8.96 -22.48
N GLN A 111 -5.58 7.64 -22.33
CA GLN A 111 -6.35 6.73 -23.21
C GLN A 111 -7.06 5.52 -22.57
N TRP A 112 -7.15 5.40 -21.24
CA TRP A 112 -8.01 4.35 -20.67
C TRP A 112 -8.55 4.72 -19.29
N GLY A 113 -9.80 5.21 -19.26
CA GLY A 113 -10.55 5.37 -18.01
C GLY A 113 -11.43 6.61 -17.86
N SER A 114 -12.02 7.16 -18.93
CA SER A 114 -13.19 8.04 -18.77
C SER A 114 -14.42 7.20 -18.43
N SER A 115 -14.55 6.80 -17.16
CA SER A 115 -15.74 6.10 -16.67
C SER A 115 -15.79 6.09 -15.15
N ARG A 116 -16.38 7.13 -14.54
CA ARG A 116 -17.03 7.15 -13.20
C ARG A 116 -16.29 6.50 -12.00
N ALA A 117 -14.99 6.17 -12.06
CA ALA A 117 -14.31 5.26 -11.12
C ALA A 117 -13.12 5.85 -10.35
N GLY A 118 -12.69 7.08 -10.64
CA GLY A 118 -11.56 7.73 -9.98
C GLY A 118 -10.69 8.48 -10.98
N VAL A 119 -9.93 9.46 -10.49
CA VAL A 119 -8.99 10.25 -11.32
C VAL A 119 -7.70 9.46 -11.49
N ALA A 120 -7.07 9.54 -12.68
CA ALA A 120 -5.74 8.97 -12.89
C ALA A 120 -4.77 9.57 -11.86
N GLY A 121 -4.05 8.72 -11.13
CA GLY A 121 -3.18 9.12 -10.04
C GLY A 121 -1.74 9.31 -10.52
N VAL A 122 -1.11 10.42 -10.10
CA VAL A 122 0.33 10.61 -10.24
C VAL A 122 1.03 10.06 -8.99
N PRO A 123 2.01 9.13 -9.11
CA PRO A 123 2.68 8.55 -7.95
C PRO A 123 3.27 9.63 -7.01
N GLY A 124 2.98 9.52 -5.71
CA GLY A 124 3.43 10.50 -4.70
C GLY A 124 2.57 11.77 -4.59
N GLU A 125 1.63 12.00 -5.51
CA GLU A 125 0.66 13.10 -5.38
C GLU A 125 -0.28 12.85 -4.19
N ALA A 126 -0.69 13.94 -3.53
CA ALA A 126 -1.62 13.89 -2.43
C ALA A 126 -3.03 13.55 -2.91
N VAL A 127 -3.59 12.48 -2.36
CA VAL A 127 -4.99 12.06 -2.49
C VAL A 127 -5.76 12.58 -1.29
N GLN A 128 -6.77 13.40 -1.54
CA GLN A 128 -7.53 14.06 -0.47
C GLN A 128 -8.43 13.07 0.28
N PRO A 129 -8.84 13.38 1.53
CA PRO A 129 -9.83 12.59 2.25
C PRO A 129 -11.11 12.37 1.43
N GLY A 130 -11.57 11.13 1.35
CA GLY A 130 -12.73 10.70 0.58
C GLY A 130 -12.46 10.43 -0.90
N GLU A 131 -11.31 10.84 -1.42
CA GLU A 131 -10.97 10.74 -2.84
C GLU A 131 -10.51 9.33 -3.24
N VAL A 132 -10.74 8.99 -4.51
CA VAL A 132 -10.31 7.74 -5.14
C VAL A 132 -9.40 8.07 -6.32
N ARG A 133 -8.22 7.46 -6.34
CA ARG A 133 -7.26 7.53 -7.46
C ARG A 133 -6.90 6.16 -7.99
N VAL A 134 -6.73 6.08 -9.30
CA VAL A 134 -6.32 4.85 -9.98
C VAL A 134 -4.90 5.02 -10.48
N TYR A 135 -4.01 4.14 -10.07
CA TYR A 135 -2.63 4.12 -10.49
C TYR A 135 -2.36 2.91 -11.35
N THR A 136 -1.61 3.11 -12.44
CA THR A 136 -1.27 2.05 -13.39
C THR A 136 0.23 2.06 -13.64
N TRP A 137 0.89 0.91 -13.49
CA TRP A 137 2.31 0.75 -13.75
C TRP A 137 2.56 -0.44 -14.66
N ARG A 138 3.42 -0.26 -15.66
CA ARG A 138 3.89 -1.38 -16.49
C ARG A 138 5.13 -2.00 -15.87
N ILE A 139 5.04 -3.26 -15.48
CA ILE A 139 6.16 -4.01 -14.91
C ILE A 139 7.07 -4.49 -16.03
N THR A 140 8.32 -4.06 -16.01
CA THR A 140 9.32 -4.39 -17.04
C THR A 140 10.29 -5.45 -16.55
N ARG A 141 10.97 -6.12 -17.48
CA ARG A 141 12.00 -7.13 -17.16
C ARG A 141 13.13 -6.58 -16.27
N LYS A 142 13.44 -5.29 -16.37
CA LYS A 142 14.46 -4.62 -15.53
C LYS A 142 14.04 -4.54 -14.05
N GLN A 143 12.74 -4.54 -13.78
CA GLN A 143 12.18 -4.39 -12.44
C GLN A 143 12.01 -5.73 -11.74
N GLY A 144 11.79 -6.82 -12.48
CA GLY A 144 11.68 -8.16 -11.92
C GLY A 144 13.01 -8.85 -11.58
N PRO A 145 12.95 -10.10 -11.08
CA PRO A 145 14.13 -10.89 -10.77
C PRO A 145 14.94 -11.28 -12.01
N THR A 146 16.26 -11.39 -11.82
CA THR A 146 17.16 -12.07 -12.77
C THR A 146 17.02 -13.59 -12.65
N ALA A 147 17.62 -14.33 -13.60
CA ALA A 147 17.57 -15.80 -13.58
C ALA A 147 18.23 -16.43 -12.33
N ALA A 148 19.24 -15.77 -11.78
CA ALA A 148 19.98 -16.21 -10.60
C ALA A 148 19.33 -15.78 -9.26
N GLU A 149 18.41 -14.81 -9.29
CA GLU A 149 17.68 -14.36 -8.11
C GLU A 149 16.51 -15.31 -7.77
N PHE A 150 15.97 -15.18 -6.56
CA PHE A 150 14.74 -15.87 -6.16
C PHE A 150 13.56 -15.49 -7.08
N ASP A 151 12.50 -16.30 -7.04
CA ASP A 151 11.33 -16.10 -7.92
C ASP A 151 10.57 -14.82 -7.63
N CYS A 152 10.78 -14.22 -6.46
CA CYS A 152 10.19 -12.96 -6.06
C CYS A 152 11.27 -11.92 -5.75
N LYS A 153 11.19 -10.77 -6.42
CA LYS A 153 11.95 -9.57 -6.06
C LYS A 153 11.10 -8.68 -5.18
N ALA A 154 11.53 -8.54 -3.92
CA ALA A 154 10.82 -7.78 -2.91
C ALA A 154 10.99 -6.27 -3.13
N GLY A 155 9.88 -5.55 -3.01
CA GLY A 155 9.83 -4.09 -2.94
C GLY A 155 8.95 -3.65 -1.77
N ALA A 156 8.70 -2.34 -1.69
CA ALA A 156 7.85 -1.77 -0.66
C ALA A 156 6.95 -0.68 -1.23
N TYR A 157 5.86 -0.38 -0.54
CA TYR A 157 5.06 0.79 -0.84
C TYR A 157 4.62 1.52 0.43
N TYR A 158 4.51 2.84 0.31
CA TYR A 158 4.24 3.76 1.42
C TYR A 158 3.65 5.07 0.91
N SER A 159 3.15 5.90 1.85
CA SER A 159 2.78 7.28 1.55
C SER A 159 3.98 8.21 1.77
N THR A 160 4.30 9.08 0.81
CA THR A 160 5.36 10.09 0.92
C THR A 160 4.89 11.39 1.60
N GLN A 161 3.57 11.58 1.75
CA GLN A 161 3.01 12.74 2.44
C GLN A 161 3.42 12.73 3.92
N ASN A 162 4.37 13.61 4.29
CA ASN A 162 4.85 13.76 5.66
C ASN A 162 4.21 15.00 6.30
N LYS A 163 3.20 14.79 7.13
CA LYS A 163 2.72 15.83 8.04
C LYS A 163 2.73 15.28 9.46
N ALA A 164 3.34 16.02 10.38
CA ALA A 164 3.82 15.69 11.74
C ALA A 164 2.85 15.02 12.76
N GLY A 165 2.07 14.01 12.38
CA GLY A 165 1.13 13.38 13.32
C GLY A 165 0.35 12.16 12.84
N GLY A 166 0.69 11.58 11.68
CA GLY A 166 0.00 10.37 11.20
C GLY A 166 0.97 9.43 10.52
N THR A 167 1.43 8.41 11.24
CA THR A 167 2.26 7.34 10.68
C THR A 167 1.38 6.41 9.85
N VAL A 168 1.68 6.30 8.56
CA VAL A 168 1.12 5.28 7.67
C VAL A 168 1.99 4.03 7.75
N ASN A 169 1.38 2.86 7.74
CA ASN A 169 2.14 1.61 7.63
C ASN A 169 2.89 1.50 6.29
N ILE A 170 4.03 0.84 6.32
CA ILE A 170 4.72 0.36 5.12
C ILE A 170 4.11 -1.00 4.76
N SER A 171 4.16 -1.35 3.49
CA SER A 171 3.81 -2.69 3.03
C SER A 171 4.74 -3.14 1.92
N SER A 172 4.63 -4.40 1.53
CA SER A 172 5.56 -5.08 0.64
C SER A 172 4.94 -5.34 -0.72
N THR A 173 5.78 -5.30 -1.74
CA THR A 173 5.47 -5.76 -3.09
C THR A 173 6.37 -6.92 -3.47
N CYS A 174 5.92 -7.75 -4.40
CA CYS A 174 6.65 -8.92 -4.88
C CYS A 174 6.50 -9.02 -6.39
N ILE A 175 7.58 -8.79 -7.14
CA ILE A 175 7.59 -9.01 -8.58
C ILE A 175 8.06 -10.45 -8.84
N LEU A 176 7.22 -11.22 -9.51
CA LEU A 176 7.45 -12.61 -9.87
C LEU A 176 8.13 -12.72 -11.23
N LYS A 177 8.91 -13.79 -11.41
CA LYS A 177 9.37 -14.22 -12.74
C LYS A 177 8.16 -14.57 -13.62
N SER A 178 8.29 -14.34 -14.92
CA SER A 178 7.37 -14.85 -15.95
C SER A 178 7.66 -16.31 -16.28
#